data_AF-A0A8K0HHQ6-F1
#
_entry.id   AF-A0A8K0HHQ6-F1
#
_cell.length_a   1.000
_cell.length_b   1.000
_cell.length_c   1.000
_cell.angle_alpha   90.00
_cell.angle_beta   90.00
_cell.angle_gamma   90.00
#
_symmetry.space_group_name_H-M   'P 1'
#
loop_
_entity.id
_entity.type
_entity.pdbx_description
1 polymer ?
#
loop_
_entity_poly.entity_id
_entity_poly.type
_entity_poly.pdbx_seq_one_letter_code
_entity_poly.pdbx_strand_id
1 'polypeptide(L)'
;MQLTGPNGTSFPVANIDSTVFTHLICAFADLDPQTNQLTVCSSNIARYSSFTETVQRKNPTVKTLLSLGGSAANPSTLALMASQTNSRKSFIHSSISLARSYNFHGLDLDWEFPSSSTEMINLGTLLTEWQAAIIAESQTSGKQPLILTAAVYYSSTYRSLRYSNS
;
A
#
# COMPACT_ATOMS: atom_id res chain seq x y z
N MET A 1 11.32 -2.62 -4.19
CA MET A 1 11.84 -2.66 -5.57
C MET A 1 12.11 -1.25 -6.04
N GLN A 2 13.37 -0.87 -6.29
CA GLN A 2 13.71 0.46 -6.83
C GLN A 2 13.62 0.37 -8.36
N LEU A 3 12.96 1.32 -9.02
CA LEU A 3 13.00 1.39 -10.47
C LEU A 3 14.45 1.68 -10.87
N THR A 4 15.16 0.68 -11.37
CA THR A 4 16.51 0.82 -11.90
C THR A 4 16.43 0.97 -13.41
N GLY A 5 17.04 2.02 -13.95
CA GLY A 5 17.27 2.15 -15.37
C GLY A 5 18.24 1.08 -15.89
N PRO A 6 18.41 0.99 -17.22
CA PRO A 6 19.19 -0.07 -17.87
C PRO A 6 20.66 -0.18 -17.43
N ASN A 7 21.20 0.79 -16.69
CA ASN A 7 22.58 0.82 -16.19
C ASN A 7 22.67 0.69 -14.65
N GLY A 8 21.61 0.22 -13.98
CA GLY A 8 21.59 0.13 -12.50
C GLY A 8 21.45 1.48 -11.80
N THR A 9 21.27 2.57 -12.54
CA THR A 9 21.00 3.90 -12.00
C THR A 9 19.54 4.02 -11.60
N SER A 10 19.25 4.70 -10.49
CA SER A 10 17.88 5.01 -10.07
C SER A 10 17.11 5.71 -11.20
N PHE A 11 15.97 5.18 -11.60
CA PHE A 11 15.08 5.78 -12.60
C PHE A 11 14.34 6.98 -11.97
N PRO A 12 14.60 8.23 -12.43
CA PRO A 12 13.99 9.41 -11.83
C PRO A 12 12.47 9.43 -12.03
N VAL A 13 11.72 9.84 -11.01
CA VAL A 13 10.24 9.95 -11.09
C VAL A 13 9.81 10.90 -12.22
N ALA A 14 10.55 11.99 -12.43
CA ALA A 14 10.29 12.93 -13.52
C ALA A 14 10.40 12.31 -14.92
N ASN A 15 11.10 11.18 -15.06
CA ASN A 15 11.27 10.49 -16.33
C ASN A 15 10.14 9.49 -16.62
N ILE A 16 9.27 9.20 -15.65
CA ILE A 16 8.07 8.37 -15.89
C ILE A 16 7.21 9.07 -16.94
N ASP A 17 6.87 8.38 -18.02
CA ASP A 17 5.83 8.83 -18.94
C ASP A 17 4.47 8.41 -18.38
N SER A 18 3.83 9.32 -17.64
CA SER A 18 2.54 9.03 -17.00
C SER A 18 1.36 9.11 -17.96
N THR A 19 1.55 9.51 -19.21
CA THR A 19 0.46 9.63 -20.21
C THR A 19 -0.10 8.28 -20.65
N VAL A 20 0.71 7.22 -20.53
CA VAL A 20 0.33 5.85 -20.89
C VAL A 20 -0.27 5.05 -19.72
N PHE A 21 -0.47 5.68 -18.56
CA PHE A 21 -1.01 5.02 -17.36
C PHE A 21 -2.22 5.77 -16.80
N THR A 22 -3.19 5.02 -16.26
CA THR A 22 -4.29 5.58 -15.47
C THR A 22 -3.94 5.64 -13.98
N HIS A 23 -3.19 4.65 -13.50
CA HIS A 23 -2.74 4.52 -12.12
C HIS A 23 -1.25 4.20 -12.07
N LEU A 24 -0.54 4.78 -11.11
CA LEU A 24 0.86 4.48 -10.81
C LEU A 24 1.01 4.12 -9.33
N ILE A 25 1.74 3.05 -9.05
CA ILE A 25 1.97 2.56 -7.69
C ILE A 25 3.38 2.96 -7.24
N CYS A 26 3.49 3.66 -6.11
CA CYS A 26 4.77 4.01 -5.49
C CYS A 26 5.08 3.01 -4.37
N ALA A 27 6.14 2.23 -4.59
CA ALA A 27 6.48 1.06 -3.78
C ALA A 27 7.90 1.16 -3.19
N PHE A 28 8.19 0.73 -1.95
CA PHE A 28 7.25 0.34 -0.88
C PHE A 28 7.46 1.20 0.37
N ALA A 29 6.37 1.48 1.08
CA ALA A 29 6.41 1.92 2.47
C ALA A 29 6.65 0.73 3.41
N ASP A 30 7.18 1.03 4.60
CA ASP A 30 7.67 0.05 5.55
C ASP A 30 6.70 -0.10 6.74
N LEU A 31 6.55 -1.31 7.27
CA LEU A 31 5.80 -1.58 8.50
C LEU A 31 6.77 -1.60 9.69
N ASP A 32 6.57 -0.70 10.65
CA ASP A 32 7.30 -0.73 11.92
C ASP A 32 6.74 -1.85 12.82
N PRO A 33 7.54 -2.89 13.15
CA PRO A 33 7.07 -4.03 13.94
C PRO A 33 6.77 -3.68 15.41
N GLN A 34 7.28 -2.56 15.94
CA GLN A 34 7.06 -2.18 17.32
C GLN A 34 5.73 -1.45 17.49
N THR A 35 5.43 -0.53 16.57
CA THR A 35 4.24 0.32 16.64
C THR A 35 3.08 -0.21 15.79
N ASN A 36 3.36 -1.15 14.87
CA ASN A 36 2.45 -1.59 13.80
C ASN A 36 1.98 -0.42 12.92
N GLN A 37 2.80 0.62 12.76
CA GLN A 37 2.47 1.75 11.92
C GLN A 37 3.19 1.68 10.58
N LEU A 38 2.55 2.20 9.54
CA LEU A 38 3.18 2.41 8.25
C LEU A 38 4.11 3.62 8.33
N THR A 39 5.31 3.47 7.80
CA THR A 39 6.38 4.46 7.82
C THR A 39 7.03 4.57 6.44
N VAL A 40 7.73 5.68 6.21
CA VAL A 40 8.62 5.85 5.05
C VAL A 40 10.01 6.13 5.59
N CYS A 41 10.98 5.33 5.19
CA CYS A 41 12.39 5.58 5.53
C CYS A 41 12.80 7.02 5.18
N SER A 42 13.62 7.66 6.00
CA SER A 42 14.02 9.06 5.83
C SER A 42 14.65 9.35 4.46
N SER A 43 15.41 8.39 3.92
CA SER A 43 16.01 8.46 2.58
C SER A 43 14.98 8.52 1.44
N ASN A 44 13.74 8.07 1.69
CA ASN A 44 12.66 8.01 0.71
C ASN A 44 11.67 9.18 0.84
N ILE A 45 11.68 9.96 1.92
CA ILE A 45 10.69 11.03 2.16
C ILE A 45 10.55 11.96 0.96
N ALA A 46 11.66 12.48 0.43
CA ALA A 46 11.63 13.41 -0.70
C ALA A 46 11.01 12.81 -1.97
N ARG A 47 11.21 11.51 -2.20
CA ARG A 47 10.64 10.79 -3.34
C ARG A 47 9.14 10.59 -3.17
N TYR A 48 8.69 10.21 -1.98
CA TYR A 48 7.27 9.91 -1.72
C TYR A 48 6.45 11.19 -1.67
N SER A 49 6.95 12.24 -1.03
CA SER A 49 6.24 13.52 -0.91
C SER A 49 6.01 14.23 -2.24
N SER A 50 6.90 14.03 -3.21
CA SER A 50 6.83 14.66 -4.54
C SER A 50 6.30 13.74 -5.63
N PHE A 51 6.03 12.45 -5.34
CA PHE A 51 5.72 11.45 -6.36
C PHE A 51 4.49 11.84 -7.18
N THR A 52 3.36 12.05 -6.51
CA THR A 52 2.08 12.36 -7.17
C THR A 52 2.17 13.63 -8.01
N GLU A 53 2.69 14.72 -7.43
CA GLU A 53 2.82 15.99 -8.13
C GLU A 53 3.71 15.85 -9.37
N THR A 54 4.84 15.13 -9.24
CA THR A 54 5.79 14.96 -10.33
C THR A 54 5.18 14.20 -11.51
N VAL A 55 4.48 13.10 -11.26
CA VAL A 55 3.86 12.32 -12.36
C VAL A 55 2.65 13.03 -12.96
N GLN A 56 1.95 13.86 -12.18
CA GLN A 56 0.82 14.65 -12.66
C GLN A 56 1.22 15.79 -13.61
N ARG A 57 2.49 16.23 -13.60
CA ARG A 57 2.98 17.23 -14.57
C ARG A 57 2.84 16.77 -16.02
N LYS A 58 2.95 15.48 -16.29
CA LYS A 58 2.79 14.90 -17.64
C LYS A 58 1.35 14.39 -17.89
N ASN A 59 0.67 13.90 -16.85
CA ASN A 59 -0.73 13.45 -16.94
C ASN A 59 -1.51 13.94 -15.71
N PRO A 60 -2.22 15.08 -15.79
CA PRO A 60 -2.97 15.63 -14.66
C PRO A 60 -4.08 14.72 -14.12
N THR A 61 -4.51 13.70 -14.88
CA THR A 61 -5.58 12.79 -14.49
C THR A 61 -5.10 11.51 -13.83
N VAL A 62 -3.78 11.22 -13.89
CA VAL A 62 -3.21 9.99 -13.32
C VAL A 62 -3.45 9.93 -11.81
N LYS A 63 -3.82 8.74 -11.33
CA LYS A 63 -3.99 8.44 -9.91
C LYS A 63 -2.76 7.70 -9.39
N THR A 64 -2.49 7.87 -8.11
CA THR A 64 -1.28 7.31 -7.47
C THR A 64 -1.64 6.55 -6.23
N LEU A 65 -1.05 5.38 -6.05
CA LEU A 65 -1.26 4.54 -4.86
C LEU A 65 0.06 4.37 -4.11
N LEU A 66 -0.02 4.40 -2.78
CA LEU A 66 1.08 4.05 -1.90
C LEU A 66 1.03 2.56 -1.63
N SER A 67 2.05 1.81 -2.08
CA SER A 67 2.16 0.38 -1.82
C SER A 67 3.03 0.09 -0.61
N LEU A 68 2.70 -0.99 0.09
CA LEU A 68 3.42 -1.46 1.28
C LEU A 68 3.59 -2.97 1.25
N GLY A 69 4.70 -3.44 1.82
CA GLY A 69 5.09 -4.84 1.77
C GLY A 69 6.09 -5.10 0.64
N GLY A 70 5.73 -5.99 -0.28
CA GLY A 70 6.57 -6.50 -1.33
C GLY A 70 7.55 -7.56 -0.86
N SER A 71 8.28 -8.15 -1.80
CA SER A 71 9.15 -9.32 -1.57
C SER A 71 10.26 -9.15 -0.53
N ALA A 72 10.60 -7.91 -0.15
CA ALA A 72 11.60 -7.63 0.90
C ALA A 72 11.00 -7.51 2.30
N ALA A 73 9.67 -7.44 2.44
CA ALA A 73 9.00 -7.35 3.72
C ALA A 73 9.04 -8.68 4.47
N ASN A 74 9.08 -8.63 5.80
CA ASN A 74 9.01 -9.82 6.64
C ASN A 74 7.54 -10.30 6.74
N PRO A 75 7.18 -11.47 6.17
CA PRO A 75 5.80 -11.94 6.18
C PRO A 75 5.28 -12.21 7.60
N SER A 76 6.14 -12.59 8.55
CA SER A 76 5.74 -12.80 9.95
C SER A 76 5.34 -11.50 10.63
N THR A 77 5.96 -10.37 10.27
CA THR A 77 5.58 -9.05 10.80
C THR A 77 4.21 -8.64 10.30
N LEU A 78 3.90 -8.88 9.02
CA LEU A 78 2.57 -8.63 8.45
C LEU A 78 1.51 -9.53 9.09
N ALA A 79 1.83 -10.82 9.31
CA ALA A 79 0.95 -11.76 9.99
C ALA A 79 0.63 -11.32 11.43
N LEU A 80 1.63 -10.89 12.20
CA LEU A 80 1.45 -10.38 13.56
C LEU A 80 0.57 -9.12 13.57
N MET A 81 0.82 -8.17 12.67
CA MET A 81 0.01 -6.96 12.54
C MET A 81 -1.46 -7.30 12.23
N ALA A 82 -1.70 -8.23 11.31
CA ALA A 82 -3.06 -8.64 10.95
C ALA A 82 -3.79 -9.39 12.08
N SER A 83 -3.06 -10.03 13.00
CA SER A 83 -3.63 -10.95 14.00
C SER A 83 -4.38 -10.29 15.15
N GLN A 84 -4.13 -9.02 15.46
CA GLN A 84 -4.76 -8.32 16.61
C GLN A 84 -5.52 -7.08 16.16
N THR A 85 -6.68 -6.83 16.76
CA THR A 85 -7.51 -5.64 16.44
C THR A 85 -6.75 -4.33 16.64
N ASN A 86 -5.96 -4.22 17.71
CA ASN A 86 -5.21 -2.99 17.99
C ASN A 86 -4.07 -2.74 16.99
N SER A 87 -3.35 -3.79 16.57
CA SER A 87 -2.29 -3.64 15.57
C SER A 87 -2.85 -3.32 14.20
N ARG A 88 -3.96 -3.97 13.78
CA ARG A 88 -4.69 -3.61 12.55
C ARG A 88 -5.13 -2.15 12.57
N LYS A 89 -5.70 -1.68 13.68
CA LYS A 89 -6.13 -0.29 13.83
C LYS A 89 -4.96 0.70 13.69
N SER A 90 -3.83 0.45 14.35
CA SER A 90 -2.62 1.28 14.23
C SER A 90 -2.12 1.32 12.78
N PHE A 91 -2.10 0.18 12.11
CA PHE A 91 -1.67 0.06 10.72
C PHE A 91 -2.61 0.81 9.77
N ILE A 92 -3.93 0.60 9.88
CA ILE A 92 -4.94 1.25 9.04
C ILE A 92 -4.91 2.77 9.22
N HIS A 93 -4.86 3.26 10.47
CA HIS A 93 -4.89 4.69 10.74
C HIS A 93 -3.61 5.39 10.23
N SER A 94 -2.45 4.78 10.45
CA SER A 94 -1.18 5.33 9.97
C SER A 94 -1.08 5.28 8.44
N SER A 95 -1.56 4.22 7.78
CA SER A 95 -1.54 4.13 6.31
C SER A 95 -2.40 5.20 5.63
N ILE A 96 -3.63 5.41 6.12
CA ILE A 96 -4.51 6.49 5.65
C ILE A 96 -3.84 7.86 5.86
N SER A 97 -3.31 8.10 7.06
CA SER A 97 -2.64 9.36 7.40
C SER A 97 -1.45 9.64 6.49
N LEU A 98 -0.64 8.62 6.20
CA LEU A 98 0.54 8.72 5.36
C LEU A 98 0.19 8.95 3.89
N ALA A 99 -0.81 8.21 3.37
CA ALA A 99 -1.32 8.42 2.01
C ALA A 99 -1.83 9.86 1.82
N ARG A 100 -2.61 10.39 2.78
CA ARG A 100 -3.08 11.78 2.73
C ARG A 100 -1.93 12.78 2.83
N SER A 101 -0.97 12.55 3.72
CA SER A 101 0.17 13.46 3.95
C SER A 101 1.08 13.57 2.74
N TYR A 102 1.23 12.49 1.96
CA TYR A 102 2.02 12.48 0.72
C TYR A 102 1.17 12.58 -0.55
N ASN A 103 -0.09 13.02 -0.43
CA ASN A 103 -0.99 13.28 -1.54
C ASN A 103 -1.19 12.08 -2.49
N PHE A 104 -1.27 10.86 -1.94
CA PHE A 104 -1.68 9.67 -2.67
C PHE A 104 -3.20 9.58 -2.77
N HIS A 105 -3.67 8.96 -3.85
CA HIS A 105 -5.09 8.71 -4.14
C HIS A 105 -5.56 7.36 -3.60
N GLY A 106 -4.64 6.49 -3.19
CA GLY A 106 -4.98 5.19 -2.66
C GLY A 106 -3.83 4.47 -1.98
N LEU A 107 -4.15 3.28 -1.52
CA LEU A 107 -3.30 2.35 -0.78
C LEU A 107 -3.32 1.00 -1.49
N ASP A 108 -2.16 0.35 -1.52
CA ASP A 108 -1.97 -0.96 -2.13
C ASP A 108 -1.26 -1.88 -1.14
N LEU A 109 -1.87 -3.04 -0.84
CA LEU A 109 -1.28 -4.05 0.04
C LEU A 109 -0.57 -5.13 -0.77
N ASP A 110 0.73 -5.26 -0.59
CA ASP A 110 1.54 -6.29 -1.23
C ASP A 110 2.09 -7.28 -0.18
N TRP A 111 1.21 -8.08 0.43
CA TRP A 111 1.60 -9.14 1.35
C TRP A 111 1.81 -10.45 0.57
N GLU A 112 3.08 -10.82 0.39
CA GLU A 112 3.50 -12.01 -0.38
C GLU A 112 4.07 -13.13 0.51
N PHE A 113 3.29 -14.09 1.00
CA PHE A 113 1.83 -14.21 1.00
C PHE A 113 1.40 -14.72 2.39
N PRO A 114 0.13 -14.54 2.79
CA PRO A 114 -0.43 -15.30 3.90
C PRO A 114 -0.17 -16.80 3.75
N SER A 115 0.35 -17.42 4.80
CA SER A 115 0.89 -18.78 4.78
C SER A 115 0.03 -19.81 5.52
N SER A 116 -1.06 -19.36 6.15
CA SER A 116 -2.00 -20.21 6.88
C SER A 116 -3.46 -19.75 6.69
N SER A 117 -4.41 -20.63 6.98
CA SER A 117 -5.84 -20.27 6.94
C SER A 117 -6.17 -19.15 7.92
N THR A 118 -5.51 -19.14 9.08
CA THR A 118 -5.63 -18.07 10.08
C THR A 118 -5.14 -16.74 9.52
N GLU A 119 -4.00 -16.71 8.84
CA GLU A 119 -3.50 -15.48 8.21
C GLU A 119 -4.42 -14.99 7.09
N MET A 120 -5.02 -15.90 6.31
CA MET A 120 -6.02 -15.53 5.30
C MET A 120 -7.29 -14.92 5.91
N ILE A 121 -7.79 -15.47 7.02
CA ILE A 121 -8.94 -14.91 7.76
C ILE A 121 -8.58 -13.53 8.31
N ASN A 122 -7.37 -13.39 8.86
CA ASN A 122 -6.88 -12.11 9.39
C ASN A 122 -6.70 -11.07 8.29
N LEU A 123 -6.24 -11.47 7.09
CA LEU A 123 -6.20 -10.60 5.91
C LEU A 123 -7.60 -10.13 5.51
N GLY A 124 -8.58 -11.03 5.46
CA GLY A 124 -9.98 -10.65 5.15
C GLY A 124 -10.55 -9.66 6.18
N THR A 125 -10.25 -9.88 7.46
CA THR A 125 -10.64 -8.98 8.56
C THR A 125 -9.97 -7.62 8.41
N LEU A 126 -8.66 -7.60 8.12
CA LEU A 126 -7.89 -6.38 7.87
C LEU A 126 -8.48 -5.56 6.73
N LEU A 127 -8.73 -6.18 5.57
CA LEU A 127 -9.29 -5.46 4.41
C LEU A 127 -10.68 -4.90 4.69
N THR A 128 -11.51 -5.64 5.44
CA THR A 128 -12.85 -5.18 5.84
C THR A 128 -12.77 -3.95 6.75
N GLU A 129 -11.94 -4.01 7.79
CA GLU A 129 -11.72 -2.88 8.72
C GLU A 129 -11.10 -1.67 8.00
N TRP A 130 -10.18 -1.92 7.06
CA TRP A 130 -9.50 -0.87 6.32
C TRP A 130 -10.46 -0.13 5.38
N GLN A 131 -11.30 -0.86 4.64
CA GLN A 131 -12.32 -0.27 3.79
C GLN A 131 -13.30 0.59 4.60
N ALA A 132 -13.73 0.10 5.78
CA ALA A 132 -14.60 0.84 6.68
C ALA A 132 -13.95 2.14 7.18
N ALA A 133 -12.67 2.08 7.57
CA ALA A 133 -11.93 3.26 8.02
C ALA A 133 -11.72 4.30 6.90
N ILE A 134 -11.48 3.86 5.67
CA ILE A 134 -11.38 4.76 4.50
C ILE A 134 -12.70 5.48 4.25
N ILE A 135 -13.83 4.75 4.32
CA ILE A 135 -15.17 5.36 4.16
C ILE A 135 -15.43 6.38 5.27
N ALA A 136 -15.10 6.04 6.51
CA ALA A 136 -15.25 6.95 7.65
C ALA A 136 -14.36 8.21 7.53
N GLU A 137 -13.11 8.06 7.09
CA GLU A 137 -12.21 9.21 6.85
C GLU A 137 -12.72 10.10 5.72
N SER A 138 -13.27 9.52 4.65
CA SER A 138 -13.87 10.29 3.54
C SER A 138 -15.07 11.11 4.01
N GLN A 139 -15.96 10.51 4.81
CA GLN A 139 -17.13 11.19 5.36
C GLN A 139 -16.76 12.35 6.30
N THR A 140 -15.73 12.17 7.12
CA THR A 140 -15.29 13.19 8.09
C THR A 140 -14.46 14.31 7.45
N SER A 141 -13.65 14.01 6.43
CA SER A 141 -12.78 14.98 5.77
C SER A 141 -13.43 15.70 4.58
N GLY A 142 -14.53 15.16 4.02
CA GLY A 142 -15.13 15.61 2.77
C GLY A 142 -14.29 15.29 1.53
N LYS A 143 -13.18 14.55 1.66
CA LYS A 143 -12.34 14.12 0.55
C LYS A 143 -12.90 12.85 -0.09
N GLN A 144 -12.59 12.62 -1.36
CA GLN A 144 -12.89 11.36 -2.03
C GLN A 144 -12.25 10.18 -1.27
N PRO A 145 -12.93 9.02 -1.14
CA PRO A 145 -12.35 7.83 -0.54
C PRO A 145 -11.03 7.45 -1.21
N LEU A 146 -10.06 7.03 -0.40
CA LEU A 146 -8.84 6.42 -0.93
C LEU A 146 -9.20 5.13 -1.68
N ILE A 147 -8.55 4.90 -2.82
CA ILE A 147 -8.62 3.61 -3.51
C ILE A 147 -7.89 2.57 -2.64
N LEU A 148 -8.45 1.37 -2.52
CA LEU A 148 -7.80 0.25 -1.83
C LEU A 148 -7.60 -0.91 -2.81
N THR A 149 -6.34 -1.33 -2.99
CA THR A 149 -5.97 -2.50 -3.80
C THR A 149 -5.10 -3.47 -3.00
N ALA A 150 -4.94 -4.68 -3.53
CA ALA A 150 -3.94 -5.63 -3.04
C ALA A 150 -3.30 -6.38 -4.20
N ALA A 151 -1.99 -6.54 -4.16
CA ALA A 151 -1.27 -7.51 -4.98
C ALA A 151 -1.47 -8.90 -4.36
N VAL A 152 -1.99 -9.83 -5.16
CA VAL A 152 -2.35 -11.18 -4.71
C VAL A 152 -1.75 -12.23 -5.62
N TYR A 153 -1.72 -13.46 -5.13
CA TYR A 153 -1.33 -14.60 -5.94
C TYR A 153 -2.25 -14.73 -7.17
N TYR A 154 -1.69 -15.14 -8.31
CA TYR A 154 -2.43 -15.21 -9.59
C TYR A 154 -3.65 -16.15 -9.55
N SER A 155 -3.70 -17.04 -8.57
CA SER A 155 -4.80 -17.97 -8.31
C SER A 155 -5.42 -17.68 -6.94
N SER A 156 -6.73 -17.89 -6.83
CA SER A 156 -7.45 -17.84 -5.55
C SER A 156 -7.02 -18.96 -4.59
N THR A 157 -6.22 -19.93 -5.07
CA THR A 157 -5.63 -21.00 -4.27
C THR A 157 -4.11 -20.86 -4.22
N TYR A 158 -3.56 -20.62 -3.04
CA TYR A 158 -2.12 -20.62 -2.77
C TYR A 158 -1.78 -21.73 -1.78
N ARG A 159 -1.00 -22.74 -2.19
CA ARG A 159 -0.62 -23.89 -1.34
C ARG A 159 -1.82 -24.54 -0.61
N SER A 160 -2.94 -24.70 -1.30
CA SER A 160 -4.22 -25.23 -0.78
C SER A 160 -5.01 -24.31 0.16
N LEU A 161 -4.56 -23.08 0.41
CA LEU A 161 -5.31 -22.01 1.08
C LEU A 161 -6.16 -21.26 0.07
N ARG A 162 -7.43 -20.98 0.40
CA ARG A 162 -8.35 -20.21 -0.45
C ARG A 162 -8.53 -18.81 0.07
N TYR A 163 -8.48 -17.80 -0.80
CA TYR A 163 -9.08 -16.51 -0.52
C TYR A 163 -10.60 -16.74 -0.37
N SER A 164 -11.17 -16.39 0.76
CA SER A 164 -12.62 -16.51 0.98
C SER A 164 -13.35 -15.54 0.06
N ASN A 165 -14.31 -16.06 -0.72
CA ASN A 165 -15.29 -15.21 -1.40
C ASN A 165 -16.14 -14.54 -0.31
N SER A 166 -16.21 -13.21 -0.34
CA SER A 166 -17.15 -12.42 0.47
C SER A 166 -18.57 -12.57 -0.04
#